data_AF-A0AAW6LQN4-F1
#
_entry.id   AF-A0AAW6LQN4-F1
#
_cell.length_a   1.000
_cell.length_b   1.000
_cell.length_c   1.000
_cell.angle_alpha   90.00
_cell.angle_beta   90.00
_cell.angle_gamma   90.00
#
_symmetry.space_group_name_H-M   'P 1'
#
loop_
_entity.id
_entity.type
_entity.pdbx_description
1 polymer ?
#
loop_
_entity_poly.entity_id
_entity_poly.type
_entity_poly.pdbx_seq_one_letter_code
_entity_poly.pdbx_strand_id
1 'polypeptide(L)'
;MPSKNPSISGPSQQSLIAIGAALKDRRRRLGVSATVAAESAGMSRVTLHRVESGTASVTVGALMNAAEAVGLHLQLTDSQPQWTESGADEPVNTETAEKVRVGDYPLLSAAAWQLDADSRLDGCEALRTYERNWRHLDHAAMSDKEKALIQALADKYSKGVLLV
;
A
#
# COMPACT_ATOMS: atom_id res chain seq x y z
N MET A 1 7.98 17.47 25.49
CA MET A 1 7.21 17.80 24.27
C MET A 1 7.14 16.55 23.41
N PRO A 2 6.02 16.27 22.72
CA PRO A 2 5.98 15.15 21.79
C PRO A 2 7.01 15.37 20.68
N SER A 3 7.66 14.30 20.25
CA SER A 3 8.60 14.34 19.12
C SER A 3 7.90 14.81 17.85
N LYS A 4 8.64 15.49 16.97
CA LYS A 4 8.11 15.88 15.64
C LYS A 4 7.70 14.62 14.89
N ASN A 5 6.51 14.63 14.30
CA ASN A 5 6.03 13.47 13.54
C ASN A 5 6.91 13.20 12.31
N PRO A 6 7.13 11.93 11.96
CA PRO A 6 7.86 11.58 10.74
C PRO A 6 7.13 12.11 9.51
N SER A 7 7.89 12.42 8.46
CA SER A 7 7.32 12.74 7.15
C SER A 7 6.64 11.51 6.57
N ILE A 8 5.43 11.67 6.07
CA ILE A 8 4.64 10.59 5.48
C ILE A 8 4.69 10.64 3.94
N SER A 9 4.62 9.48 3.30
CA SER A 9 4.53 9.39 1.84
C SER A 9 3.14 9.77 1.32
N GLY A 10 3.02 10.17 0.05
CA GLY A 10 1.73 10.43 -0.61
C GLY A 10 0.73 9.26 -0.50
N PRO A 11 1.12 8.02 -0.85
CA PRO A 11 0.27 6.85 -0.69
C PRO A 11 -0.17 6.59 0.77
N SER A 12 0.73 6.81 1.74
CA SER A 12 0.39 6.70 3.16
C SER A 12 -0.64 7.76 3.58
N GLN A 13 -0.51 8.99 3.08
CA GLN A 13 -1.50 10.05 3.33
C GLN A 13 -2.86 9.72 2.71
N GLN A 14 -2.87 9.17 1.49
CA GLN A 14 -4.11 8.73 0.84
C GLN A 14 -4.80 7.62 1.65
N SER A 15 -4.01 6.70 2.22
CA SER A 15 -4.52 5.63 3.10
C SER A 15 -5.12 6.20 4.39
N LEU A 16 -4.47 7.19 5.01
CA LEU A 16 -5.01 7.88 6.19
C LEU A 16 -6.34 8.59 5.89
N ILE A 17 -6.44 9.25 4.73
CA ILE A 17 -7.68 9.90 4.27
C ILE A 17 -8.78 8.84 4.06
N ALA A 18 -8.47 7.70 3.45
CA ALA A 18 -9.41 6.62 3.22
C ALA A 18 -9.93 6.01 4.54
N ILE A 19 -9.04 5.77 5.51
CA ILE A 19 -9.40 5.30 6.84
C ILE A 19 -10.32 6.32 7.55
N GLY A 20 -9.95 7.60 7.53
CA GLY A 20 -10.76 8.67 8.13
C GLY A 20 -12.15 8.78 7.51
N ALA A 21 -12.25 8.67 6.18
CA ALA A 21 -13.52 8.64 5.46
C ALA A 21 -14.38 7.42 5.85
N ALA A 22 -13.78 6.22 5.93
CA ALA A 22 -14.48 5.01 6.33
C ALA A 22 -15.09 5.11 7.75
N LEU A 23 -14.34 5.69 8.70
CA LEU A 23 -14.84 5.97 10.06
C LEU A 23 -16.03 6.93 10.04
N LYS A 24 -15.90 8.04 9.29
CA LYS A 24 -16.94 9.06 9.15
C LYS A 24 -18.22 8.50 8.51
N ASP A 25 -18.07 7.67 7.48
CA ASP A 25 -19.19 7.04 6.78
C ASP A 25 -19.88 6.02 7.65
N ARG A 26 -19.12 5.20 8.40
CA ARG A 26 -19.71 4.30 9.40
C ARG A 26 -20.51 5.06 10.44
N ARG A 27 -19.95 6.13 11.00
CA ARG A 27 -20.64 6.97 11.97
C ARG A 27 -21.95 7.53 11.40
N ARG A 28 -21.93 8.03 10.16
CA ARG A 28 -23.13 8.54 9.47
C ARG A 28 -24.18 7.46 9.23
N ARG A 29 -23.78 6.24 8.82
CA ARG A 29 -24.70 5.09 8.67
C ARG A 29 -25.39 4.71 9.98
N LEU A 30 -24.72 4.91 11.11
CA LEU A 30 -25.30 4.70 12.44
C LEU A 30 -26.16 5.87 12.92
N GLY A 31 -26.23 6.99 12.19
CA GLY A 31 -26.96 8.19 12.62
C GLY A 31 -26.31 8.93 13.79
N VAL A 32 -25.06 8.61 14.13
CA VAL A 32 -24.37 9.17 15.30
C VAL A 32 -23.74 10.52 14.96
N SER A 33 -23.96 11.53 15.82
CA SER A 33 -23.34 12.84 15.64
C SER A 33 -21.83 12.78 15.92
N ALA A 34 -21.07 13.71 15.33
CA ALA A 34 -19.63 13.79 15.60
C ALA A 34 -19.32 14.05 17.08
N THR A 35 -20.20 14.77 17.80
CA THR A 35 -20.03 15.03 19.23
C THR A 35 -20.19 13.75 20.05
N VAL A 36 -21.27 13.00 19.82
CA VAL A 36 -21.56 11.76 20.55
C VAL A 36 -20.48 10.70 20.29
N ALA A 37 -20.01 10.57 19.04
CA ALA A 37 -18.91 9.65 18.72
C ALA A 37 -17.60 10.07 19.39
N ALA A 38 -17.30 11.37 19.46
CA ALA A 38 -16.08 11.86 20.12
C ALA A 38 -16.11 11.60 21.63
N GLU A 39 -17.26 11.84 22.27
CA GLU A 39 -17.49 11.54 23.69
C GLU A 39 -17.34 10.03 23.97
N SER A 40 -17.96 9.19 23.13
CA SER A 40 -17.86 7.72 23.24
C SER A 40 -16.43 7.22 23.04
N ALA A 41 -15.65 7.90 22.19
CA ALA A 41 -14.24 7.61 21.96
C ALA A 41 -13.31 8.23 23.03
N GLY A 42 -13.85 8.92 24.03
CA GLY A 42 -13.08 9.56 25.10
C GLY A 42 -12.19 10.71 24.61
N MET A 43 -12.59 11.44 23.58
CA MET A 43 -11.78 12.51 22.97
C MET A 43 -12.60 13.76 22.61
N SER A 44 -11.90 14.86 22.33
CA SER A 44 -12.56 16.08 21.86
C SER A 44 -13.12 15.92 20.44
N ARG A 45 -14.20 16.64 20.12
CA ARG A 45 -14.75 16.74 18.75
C ARG A 45 -13.69 17.16 17.72
N VAL A 46 -12.76 18.04 18.08
CA VAL A 46 -11.67 18.50 17.21
C VAL A 46 -10.66 17.38 16.93
N THR A 47 -10.39 16.50 17.91
CA THR A 47 -9.58 15.30 17.72
C THR A 47 -10.28 14.33 16.78
N LEU A 48 -11.57 14.05 16.99
CA LEU A 48 -12.34 13.20 16.08
C LEU A 48 -12.34 13.75 14.65
N HIS A 49 -12.53 15.06 14.49
CA HIS A 49 -12.49 15.69 13.17
C HIS A 49 -11.14 15.48 12.45
N ARG A 50 -10.01 15.58 13.17
CA ARG A 50 -8.68 15.31 12.61
C ARG A 50 -8.51 13.84 12.22
N VAL A 51 -9.04 12.92 13.03
CA VAL A 51 -9.08 11.48 12.71
C VAL A 51 -9.89 11.24 11.44
N GLU A 52 -11.11 11.75 11.36
CA GLU A 52 -11.98 11.62 10.18
C GLU A 52 -11.42 12.28 8.92
N SER A 53 -10.50 13.24 9.07
CA SER A 53 -9.85 13.93 7.95
C SER A 53 -8.53 13.28 7.53
N GLY A 54 -8.10 12.20 8.19
CA GLY A 54 -6.84 11.52 7.89
C GLY A 54 -5.60 12.34 8.25
N THR A 55 -5.65 13.14 9.32
CA THR A 55 -4.49 13.95 9.74
C THR A 55 -3.42 13.05 10.35
N ALA A 56 -2.21 13.06 9.80
CA ALA A 56 -1.09 12.22 10.24
C ALA A 56 -0.63 12.43 11.69
N SER A 57 -1.01 13.55 12.31
CA SER A 57 -0.62 13.89 13.69
C SER A 57 -1.51 13.32 14.79
N VAL A 58 -2.58 12.62 14.43
CA VAL A 58 -3.40 11.91 15.41
C VAL A 58 -2.63 10.73 15.98
N THR A 59 -2.85 10.44 17.26
CA THR A 59 -2.24 9.28 17.89
C THR A 59 -2.93 8.01 17.39
N VAL A 60 -2.18 6.90 17.33
CA VAL A 60 -2.76 5.58 17.00
C VAL A 60 -3.88 5.22 17.99
N GLY A 61 -3.72 5.55 19.27
CA GLY A 61 -4.78 5.35 20.27
C GLY A 61 -6.06 6.14 19.97
N ALA A 62 -5.97 7.40 19.52
CA ALA A 62 -7.15 8.17 19.12
C ALA A 62 -7.84 7.55 17.89
N LEU A 63 -7.06 7.02 16.95
CA LEU A 63 -7.61 6.30 15.80
C LEU A 63 -8.36 5.02 16.26
N MET A 64 -7.76 4.23 17.16
CA MET A 64 -8.38 3.01 17.70
C MET A 64 -9.68 3.31 18.44
N ASN A 65 -9.67 4.28 19.37
CA ASN A 65 -10.88 4.67 20.10
C ASN A 65 -12.01 5.14 19.16
N ALA A 66 -11.67 5.89 18.11
CA ALA A 66 -12.67 6.33 17.13
C ALA A 66 -13.27 5.15 16.35
N ALA A 67 -12.45 4.15 16.00
CA ALA A 67 -12.93 2.93 15.36
C ALA A 67 -13.88 2.14 16.28
N GLU A 68 -13.48 1.89 17.53
CA GLU A 68 -14.30 1.16 18.49
C GLU A 68 -15.63 1.88 18.78
N ALA A 69 -15.60 3.21 18.93
CA ALA A 69 -16.80 4.02 19.18
C ALA A 69 -17.85 3.95 18.06
N VAL A 70 -17.44 3.59 16.84
CA VAL A 70 -18.36 3.40 15.69
C VAL A 70 -18.53 1.92 15.31
N GLY A 71 -18.03 1.01 16.16
CA GLY A 71 -18.13 -0.43 15.98
C GLY A 71 -17.31 -0.96 14.81
N LEU A 72 -16.12 -0.39 14.57
CA LEU A 72 -15.12 -0.88 13.63
C LEU A 72 -13.88 -1.36 14.39
N HIS A 73 -13.16 -2.29 13.79
CA HIS A 73 -11.85 -2.76 14.25
C HIS A 73 -10.83 -2.56 13.13
N LEU A 74 -9.61 -2.18 13.49
CA LEU A 74 -8.53 -2.02 12.52
C LEU A 74 -7.74 -3.33 12.44
N GLN A 75 -7.50 -3.82 11.24
CA GLN A 75 -6.63 -4.97 10.99
C GLN A 75 -5.52 -4.56 10.03
N LEU A 76 -4.32 -5.06 10.30
CA LEU A 76 -3.21 -5.01 9.36
C LEU A 76 -3.21 -6.35 8.63
N THR A 77 -3.40 -6.30 7.32
CA THR A 77 -3.27 -7.47 6.45
C THR A 77 -1.95 -7.38 5.71
N ASP A 78 -1.43 -8.53 5.27
CA ASP A 78 -0.32 -8.54 4.35
C ASP A 78 -0.65 -7.65 3.15
N SER A 79 0.33 -6.88 2.70
CA SER A 79 0.24 -6.14 1.45
C SER A 79 0.37 -7.14 0.30
N GLN A 80 -0.63 -8.02 0.16
CA GLN A 80 -0.81 -8.79 -1.05
C GLN A 80 -1.30 -7.82 -2.13
N PRO A 81 -0.64 -7.79 -3.30
CA PRO A 81 -1.12 -7.05 -4.45
C PRO A 81 -2.52 -7.56 -4.80
N GLN A 82 -3.51 -6.71 -4.54
CA GLN A 82 -4.91 -7.00 -4.77
C GLN A 82 -5.17 -6.87 -6.28
N TRP A 83 -4.82 -7.92 -7.03
CA TRP A 83 -5.49 -8.19 -8.29
C TRP A 83 -6.97 -8.37 -7.95
N THR A 84 -7.77 -7.32 -8.15
CA THR A 84 -9.22 -7.41 -8.06
C THR A 84 -9.72 -8.36 -9.13
N GLU A 85 -9.99 -9.60 -8.72
CA GLU A 85 -10.98 -10.45 -9.36
C GLU A 85 -12.36 -9.78 -9.18
N SER A 86 -12.67 -8.84 -10.07
CA SER A 86 -14.00 -8.24 -10.17
C SER A 86 -14.41 -8.20 -11.63
N GLY A 87 -15.19 -9.20 -12.04
CA GLY A 87 -15.92 -9.19 -13.32
C GLY A 87 -16.03 -10.57 -13.94
N ALA A 88 -17.15 -11.25 -13.67
CA ALA A 88 -17.56 -12.50 -14.29
C ALA A 88 -17.77 -12.37 -15.82
N ASP A 89 -17.69 -13.53 -16.50
CA ASP A 89 -18.13 -13.80 -17.89
C ASP A 89 -17.33 -13.21 -19.06
N GLU A 90 -16.01 -13.37 -19.03
CA GLU A 90 -15.22 -13.45 -20.27
C GLU A 90 -14.47 -14.79 -20.26
N PRO A 91 -14.56 -15.61 -21.33
CA PRO A 91 -13.85 -16.88 -21.39
C PRO A 91 -12.36 -16.60 -21.26
N VAL A 92 -11.79 -17.07 -20.15
CA VAL A 92 -10.36 -17.02 -19.82
C VAL A 92 -9.56 -17.55 -21.01
N ASN A 93 -9.00 -16.62 -21.78
CA ASN A 93 -7.94 -16.93 -22.73
C ASN A 93 -6.67 -17.09 -21.91
N THR A 94 -6.27 -18.34 -21.77
CA THR A 94 -5.21 -18.83 -20.89
C THR A 94 -3.84 -18.62 -21.52
N GLU A 95 -3.49 -17.38 -21.90
CA GLU A 95 -2.19 -17.06 -22.48
C GLU A 95 -1.70 -15.70 -21.97
N THR A 96 -0.60 -15.72 -21.20
CA THR A 96 0.24 -14.57 -20.77
C THR A 96 0.02 -13.96 -19.38
N ALA A 97 -0.06 -14.79 -18.34
CA ALA A 97 0.37 -14.39 -16.98
C ALA A 97 1.87 -14.70 -16.82
N GLU A 98 2.72 -13.87 -17.40
CA GLU A 98 4.18 -14.03 -17.36
C GLU A 98 4.71 -13.64 -15.96
N LYS A 99 4.75 -14.62 -15.05
CA LYS A 99 5.25 -14.44 -13.68
C LYS A 99 6.77 -14.58 -13.64
N VAL A 100 7.46 -13.58 -13.11
CA VAL A 100 8.92 -13.53 -12.95
C VAL A 100 9.31 -14.26 -11.65
N ARG A 101 10.15 -15.30 -11.74
CA ARG A 101 10.71 -15.94 -10.55
C ARG A 101 11.81 -15.07 -9.95
N VAL A 102 11.74 -14.84 -8.65
CA VAL A 102 12.67 -13.95 -7.93
C VAL A 102 14.11 -14.48 -7.97
N GLY A 103 14.31 -15.78 -7.79
CA GLY A 103 15.62 -16.42 -7.75
C GLY A 103 16.37 -16.45 -9.10
N ASP A 104 15.69 -16.21 -10.21
CA ASP A 104 16.30 -16.22 -11.56
C ASP A 104 17.09 -14.92 -11.87
N TYR A 105 17.00 -13.94 -10.96
CA TYR A 105 17.42 -12.56 -11.11
C TYR A 105 18.06 -12.08 -9.79
N PRO A 106 19.39 -12.11 -9.66
CA PRO A 106 20.07 -11.79 -8.40
C PRO A 106 19.76 -10.41 -7.82
N LEU A 107 19.58 -9.39 -8.67
CA LEU A 107 19.23 -8.04 -8.19
C LEU A 107 17.75 -7.97 -7.79
N LEU A 108 16.86 -8.68 -8.48
CA LEU A 108 15.47 -8.81 -8.03
C LEU A 108 15.39 -9.50 -6.67
N SER A 109 16.15 -10.57 -6.47
CA SER A 109 16.21 -11.29 -5.20
C SER A 109 16.77 -10.43 -4.06
N ALA A 110 17.80 -9.62 -4.33
CA ALA A 110 18.31 -8.67 -3.34
C ALA A 110 17.29 -7.56 -3.01
N ALA A 111 16.59 -7.05 -4.03
CA ALA A 111 15.55 -6.02 -3.89
C ALA A 111 14.29 -6.53 -3.14
N ALA A 112 13.99 -7.81 -3.31
CA ALA A 112 12.86 -8.53 -2.72
C ALA A 112 13.31 -9.49 -1.61
N TRP A 113 14.26 -9.09 -0.76
CA TRP A 113 14.84 -9.94 0.29
C TRP A 113 13.82 -10.58 1.26
N GLN A 114 12.59 -10.06 1.30
CA GLN A 114 11.48 -10.58 2.11
C GLN A 114 10.79 -11.79 1.47
N LEU A 115 11.08 -12.09 0.20
CA LEU A 115 10.48 -13.18 -0.56
C LEU A 115 11.49 -14.31 -0.75
N ASP A 116 11.01 -15.55 -0.71
CA ASP A 116 11.82 -16.72 -1.07
C ASP A 116 12.23 -16.68 -2.54
N ALA A 117 13.36 -17.29 -2.88
CA ALA A 117 13.87 -17.38 -4.25
C ALA A 117 12.86 -18.06 -5.22
N ASP A 118 12.01 -18.95 -4.71
CA ASP A 118 10.95 -19.60 -5.49
C ASP A 118 9.70 -18.74 -5.70
N SER A 119 9.62 -17.58 -5.04
CA SER A 119 8.51 -16.66 -5.18
C SER A 119 8.40 -16.14 -6.61
N ARG A 120 7.16 -15.94 -7.05
CA ARG A 120 6.84 -15.49 -8.40
C ARG A 120 6.10 -14.16 -8.32
N LEU A 121 6.73 -13.12 -8.86
CA LEU A 121 6.16 -11.77 -8.97
C LEU A 121 5.47 -11.59 -10.32
N ASP A 122 4.42 -10.80 -10.36
CA ASP A 122 3.94 -10.28 -11.63
C ASP A 122 4.95 -9.26 -12.23
N GLY A 123 4.83 -8.96 -13.53
CA GLY A 123 5.74 -8.03 -14.18
C GLY A 123 5.69 -6.59 -13.65
N CYS A 124 4.53 -6.11 -13.23
CA CYS A 124 4.36 -4.78 -12.62
C CYS A 124 4.97 -4.73 -11.21
N GLU A 125 4.81 -5.79 -10.41
CA GLU A 125 5.41 -5.95 -9.09
C GLU A 125 6.92 -6.04 -9.16
N ALA A 126 7.44 -6.82 -10.12
CA ALA A 126 8.87 -6.89 -10.38
C ALA A 126 9.42 -5.50 -10.71
N LEU A 127 8.75 -4.75 -11.61
CA LEU A 127 9.17 -3.39 -11.97
C LEU A 127 9.14 -2.42 -10.77
N ARG A 128 8.04 -2.40 -10.01
CA ARG A 128 7.94 -1.55 -8.81
C ARG A 128 8.98 -1.90 -7.75
N THR A 129 9.33 -3.18 -7.65
CA THR A 129 10.37 -3.65 -6.74
C THR A 129 11.74 -3.13 -7.17
N TYR A 130 12.04 -3.14 -8.47
CA TYR A 130 13.25 -2.53 -9.02
C TYR A 130 13.27 -1.01 -8.81
N GLU A 131 12.19 -0.29 -9.14
CA GLU A 131 12.10 1.18 -9.01
C GLU A 131 12.29 1.64 -7.55
N ARG A 132 11.56 1.02 -6.61
CA ARG A 132 11.62 1.38 -5.18
C ARG A 132 13.01 1.20 -4.59
N ASN A 133 13.72 0.15 -5.02
CA ASN A 133 15.02 -0.20 -4.48
C ASN A 133 16.18 0.31 -5.34
N TRP A 134 15.92 1.06 -6.42
CA TRP A 134 16.90 1.33 -7.47
C TRP A 134 18.22 1.89 -6.95
N ARG A 135 18.17 2.88 -6.06
CA ARG A 135 19.37 3.52 -5.47
C ARG A 135 20.22 2.59 -4.60
N HIS A 136 19.68 1.44 -4.22
CA HIS A 136 20.34 0.44 -3.39
C HIS A 136 20.77 -0.79 -4.20
N LEU A 137 20.42 -0.86 -5.48
CA LEU A 137 20.86 -1.95 -6.34
C LEU A 137 22.31 -1.74 -6.75
N ASP A 138 23.08 -2.82 -6.73
CA ASP A 138 24.41 -2.82 -7.30
C ASP A 138 24.33 -2.88 -8.83
N HIS A 139 24.25 -1.70 -9.44
CA HIS A 139 24.20 -1.56 -10.90
C HIS A 139 25.44 -2.13 -11.59
N ALA A 140 26.59 -2.23 -10.90
CA ALA A 140 27.80 -2.82 -11.47
C ALA A 140 27.70 -4.34 -11.59
N ALA A 141 26.88 -4.98 -10.75
CA ALA A 141 26.60 -6.41 -10.77
C ALA A 141 25.42 -6.80 -11.69
N MET A 142 24.86 -5.84 -12.46
CA MET A 142 23.67 -6.07 -13.28
C MET A 142 23.98 -6.90 -14.52
N SER A 143 23.47 -8.14 -14.53
CA SER A 143 23.60 -9.06 -15.68
C SER A 143 22.81 -8.58 -16.90
N ASP A 144 23.21 -9.02 -18.10
CA ASP A 144 22.49 -8.69 -19.34
C ASP A 144 21.07 -9.26 -19.37
N LYS A 145 20.87 -10.43 -18.72
CA LYS A 145 19.55 -11.02 -18.50
C LYS A 145 18.67 -10.12 -17.63
N GLU A 146 19.25 -9.50 -16.59
CA GLU A 146 18.56 -8.55 -15.72
C GLU A 146 18.15 -7.29 -16.47
N LYS A 147 19.06 -6.72 -17.27
CA LYS A 147 18.79 -5.53 -18.08
C LYS A 147 17.66 -5.79 -19.08
N ALA A 148 17.70 -6.93 -19.75
CA ALA A 148 16.65 -7.33 -20.70
C ALA A 148 15.29 -7.46 -20.03
N LEU A 149 15.23 -8.06 -18.82
CA LEU A 149 14.00 -8.11 -18.04
C LEU A 149 13.51 -6.70 -17.68
N ILE A 150 14.37 -5.88 -17.07
CA ILE A 150 13.99 -4.53 -16.62
C ILE A 150 13.49 -3.68 -17.80
N GLN A 151 14.13 -3.77 -18.96
CA GLN A 151 13.69 -3.07 -20.17
C GLN A 151 12.33 -3.57 -20.66
N ALA A 152 12.14 -4.89 -20.75
CA ALA A 152 10.85 -5.47 -21.17
C ALA A 152 9.71 -5.07 -20.21
N LEU A 153 10.00 -5.02 -18.91
CA LEU A 153 9.05 -4.55 -17.91
C LEU A 153 8.78 -3.05 -18.05
N ALA A 154 9.81 -2.22 -18.25
CA ALA A 154 9.65 -0.78 -18.45
C ALA A 154 8.83 -0.47 -19.71
N ASP A 155 9.08 -1.16 -20.82
CA ASP A 155 8.34 -1.02 -22.08
C ASP A 155 6.86 -1.35 -21.89
N LYS A 156 6.57 -2.42 -21.13
CA LYS A 156 5.21 -2.91 -20.89
C LYS A 156 4.42 -2.09 -19.87
N TYR A 157 5.06 -1.60 -18.80
CA TYR A 157 4.34 -1.00 -17.65
C TYR A 157 4.64 0.48 -17.41
N SER A 158 5.76 1.02 -17.92
CA SER A 158 6.18 2.42 -17.70
C SER A 158 6.52 3.17 -19.00
N LYS A 159 5.98 2.74 -20.15
CA LYS A 159 6.20 3.37 -21.47
C LYS A 159 7.69 3.46 -21.87
N GLY A 160 8.50 2.52 -21.40
CA GLY A 160 9.93 2.40 -21.72
C GLY A 160 10.88 3.21 -20.84
N VAL A 161 10.39 3.84 -19.77
CA VAL A 161 11.23 4.63 -18.85
C VAL A 161 11.08 4.13 -17.41
N LEU A 162 12.20 3.87 -16.74
CA LEU A 162 12.24 3.57 -15.31
C LEU A 162 11.96 4.82 -14.48
N LEU A 163 11.03 4.75 -13.53
CA LEU A 163 10.74 5.83 -12.60
C LEU A 163 11.66 5.72 -11.37
N VAL A 164 12.81 6.39 -11.43
CA VAL A 164 13.95 6.21 -10.51
C VAL A 164 14.52 7.54 -10.01
#